data_AF-A0AA86Z2V2-F1
#
_entry.id   AF-A0AA86Z2V2-F1
#
_cell.length_a   1.000
_cell.length_b   1.000
_cell.length_c   1.000
_cell.angle_alpha   90.00
_cell.angle_beta   90.00
_cell.angle_gamma   90.00
#
_symmetry.space_group_name_H-M   'P 1'
#
loop_
_entity.id
_entity.type
_entity.pdbx_description
1 polymer ?
#
loop_
_entity_poly.entity_id
_entity_poly.type
_entity_poly.pdbx_seq_one_letter_code
_entity_poly.pdbx_strand_id
1 'polypeptide(L)'
;MGSDYFVQGMQLRINDTAYDFFPSAFEDTVGPDKALFHALKQTKDTDTLQFTSLQIDSQPFSAKGLAEALADTDYQDCVDHM
;
A
#
# COMPACT_ATOMS: atom_id res chain seq x y z
N MET A 1 -3.23 -13.61 27.22
CA MET A 1 -2.02 -13.11 26.55
C MET A 1 -2.16 -13.45 25.08
N GLY A 2 -2.87 -12.59 24.33
CA GLY A 2 -3.00 -12.76 22.89
C GLY A 2 -1.77 -12.16 22.25
N SER A 3 -0.97 -12.97 21.57
CA SER A 3 0.09 -12.45 20.73
C SER A 3 -0.57 -11.71 19.58
N ASP A 4 -0.52 -10.38 19.60
CA ASP A 4 -0.75 -9.58 18.41
C ASP A 4 0.25 -10.07 17.37
N TYR A 5 -0.24 -10.87 16.43
CA TYR A 5 0.54 -11.35 15.29
C TYR A 5 0.83 -10.15 14.41
N PHE A 6 1.84 -9.36 14.78
CA PHE A 6 2.43 -8.39 13.88
C PHE A 6 2.92 -9.18 12.67
N VAL A 7 2.21 -9.04 11.56
CA VAL A 7 2.62 -9.59 10.27
C VAL A 7 3.92 -8.88 9.89
N GLN A 8 5.04 -9.55 10.14
CA GLN A 8 6.36 -8.98 9.90
C GLN A 8 6.63 -8.88 8.39
N GLY A 9 7.17 -7.74 7.96
CA GLY A 9 7.53 -7.49 6.57
C GLY A 9 6.32 -7.43 5.63
N MET A 10 5.20 -6.86 6.09
CA MET A 10 4.03 -6.67 5.24
C MET A 10 4.35 -5.69 4.10
N GLN A 11 3.98 -6.07 2.87
CA GLN A 11 4.18 -5.32 1.63
C GLN A 11 2.94 -5.40 0.75
N LEU A 12 2.65 -4.35 -0.02
CA LEU A 12 1.70 -4.43 -1.12
C LEU A 12 2.46 -4.68 -2.41
N ARG A 13 2.06 -5.72 -3.15
CA ARG A 13 2.50 -5.89 -4.53
C ARG A 13 1.45 -5.31 -5.47
N ILE A 14 1.91 -4.49 -6.41
CA ILE A 14 1.13 -4.05 -7.57
C ILE A 14 1.74 -4.74 -8.78
N ASN A 15 1.01 -5.69 -9.35
CA ASN A 15 1.53 -6.72 -10.26
C ASN A 15 2.76 -7.39 -9.62
N ASP A 16 3.94 -7.18 -10.20
CA ASP A 16 5.18 -7.76 -9.71
C ASP A 16 5.99 -6.87 -8.78
N THR A 17 5.65 -5.57 -8.68
CA THR A 17 6.40 -4.57 -7.90
C THR A 17 5.92 -4.52 -6.47
N ALA A 18 6.84 -4.70 -5.51
CA ALA A 18 6.54 -4.63 -4.07
C ALA A 18 6.78 -3.23 -3.50
N TYR A 19 5.90 -2.81 -2.60
CA TYR A 19 5.93 -1.54 -1.88
C TYR A 19 5.79 -1.81 -0.39
N ASP A 20 6.67 -1.20 0.41
CA ASP A 20 6.61 -1.30 1.87
C ASP A 20 5.55 -0.34 2.44
N PHE A 21 4.84 -0.78 3.47
CA PHE A 21 3.85 0.05 4.20
C PHE A 21 4.46 0.86 5.33
N PHE A 22 5.72 0.62 5.67
CA PHE A 22 6.29 1.19 6.88
C PHE A 22 6.47 2.70 6.69
N PRO A 23 5.82 3.53 7.53
CA PRO A 23 6.00 4.97 7.45
C PRO A 23 7.48 5.27 7.59
N SER A 24 8.02 6.15 6.73
CA SER A 24 9.40 6.59 6.92
C SER A 24 9.49 7.29 8.26
N ALA A 25 10.43 6.86 9.11
CA ALA A 25 10.74 7.57 10.36
C ALA A 25 11.25 9.02 10.15
N PHE A 26 11.36 9.46 8.89
CA PHE A 26 11.85 10.75 8.46
C PHE A 26 10.80 11.40 7.53
N GLU A 27 10.13 12.45 8.01
CA GLU A 27 9.07 13.18 7.30
C GLU A 27 9.54 13.84 5.99
N ASP A 28 10.85 14.10 5.85
CA ASP A 28 11.41 14.85 4.71
C ASP A 28 11.84 13.99 3.51
N THR A 29 11.73 12.66 3.62
CA THR A 29 11.96 11.75 2.49
C THR A 29 10.64 11.33 1.88
N VAL A 30 10.59 11.06 0.56
CA VAL A 30 9.46 10.33 -0.03
C VAL A 30 9.43 8.96 0.65
N GLY A 31 8.62 8.84 1.70
CA GLY A 31 8.52 7.63 2.49
C GLY A 31 7.98 6.47 1.65
N PRO A 32 8.20 5.22 2.11
CA PRO A 32 7.68 4.03 1.43
C PRO A 32 6.16 4.09 1.25
N ASP A 33 5.46 4.67 2.23
CA ASP A 33 4.03 4.98 2.25
C ASP A 33 3.60 5.96 1.14
N LYS A 34 4.34 7.06 0.94
CA LYS A 34 4.06 8.05 -0.12
C LYS A 34 4.33 7.48 -1.51
N ALA A 35 5.37 6.66 -1.65
CA ALA A 35 5.67 5.96 -2.90
C ALA A 35 4.57 4.94 -3.24
N LEU A 36 4.10 4.18 -2.24
CA LEU A 36 2.97 3.27 -2.38
C LEU A 36 1.70 4.02 -2.79
N PHE A 37 1.36 5.12 -2.11
CA PHE A 37 0.20 5.93 -2.44
C PHE A 37 0.24 6.43 -3.88
N HIS A 38 1.38 6.94 -4.33
CA HIS A 38 1.55 7.37 -5.71
C HIS A 38 1.33 6.20 -6.69
N ALA A 39 1.86 5.02 -6.39
CA ALA A 39 1.68 3.85 -7.23
C ALA A 39 0.21 3.40 -7.30
N LEU A 40 -0.52 3.48 -6.18
CA LEU A 40 -1.97 3.20 -6.13
C LEU A 40 -2.76 4.15 -7.03
N LYS A 41 -2.44 5.45 -7.03
CA LYS A 41 -3.07 6.45 -7.94
C LYS A 41 -2.77 6.22 -9.42
N GLN A 42 -1.74 5.45 -9.74
CA GLN A 42 -1.34 5.14 -11.12
C GLN A 42 -1.78 3.75 -11.60
N THR A 43 -2.49 3.00 -10.74
CA THR A 43 -3.00 1.68 -11.11
C THR A 43 -3.97 1.74 -12.28
N LYS A 44 -3.98 0.67 -13.06
CA LYS A 44 -4.90 0.43 -14.18
C LYS A 44 -5.92 -0.63 -13.78
N ASP A 45 -7.03 -0.67 -14.49
CA ASP A 45 -8.06 -1.69 -14.30
C ASP A 45 -7.58 -3.14 -14.48
N THR A 46 -6.49 -3.31 -15.23
CA THR A 46 -5.85 -4.62 -15.47
C THR A 46 -4.85 -5.01 -14.39
N ASP A 47 -4.48 -4.09 -13.49
CA ASP A 47 -3.49 -4.37 -12.46
C ASP A 47 -4.08 -5.22 -11.34
N THR A 48 -3.22 -6.04 -10.74
CA THR A 48 -3.55 -6.85 -9.57
C THR A 48 -2.79 -6.39 -8.35
N LEU A 49 -3.46 -6.42 -7.20
CA LEU A 49 -2.92 -6.08 -5.89
C LEU A 49 -2.83 -7.34 -5.04
N GLN A 50 -1.77 -7.45 -4.24
CA GLN A 50 -1.61 -8.57 -3.32
C GLN A 50 -0.90 -8.09 -2.05
N PHE A 51 -1.47 -8.42 -0.89
CA PHE A 51 -0.75 -8.26 0.37
C PHE A 51 0.18 -9.46 0.54
N THR A 52 1.45 -9.17 0.78
CA THR A 52 2.48 -10.20 0.99
C THR A 52 3.18 -9.92 2.31
N SER A 53 3.67 -10.99 2.95
CA SER A 53 4.43 -10.88 4.19
C SER A 53 5.41 -12.03 4.33
N LEU A 54 6.22 -12.03 5.38
CA LEU A 54 7.11 -13.16 5.66
C LEU A 54 6.38 -14.46 5.99
N GLN A 55 5.07 -14.41 6.28
CA GLN A 55 4.31 -15.54 6.85
C GLN A 55 3.14 -15.98 5.96
N ILE A 56 2.51 -15.05 5.26
CA ILE A 56 1.32 -15.28 4.47
C ILE A 56 1.20 -14.28 3.32
N ASP A 57 0.72 -14.78 2.19
CA ASP A 57 0.29 -13.98 1.06
C ASP A 57 -1.23 -14.04 0.92
N SER A 58 -1.85 -12.89 0.64
CA SER A 58 -3.24 -12.84 0.27
C SER A 58 -3.45 -13.41 -1.14
N GLN A 59 -4.70 -13.73 -1.48
CA GLN A 59 -5.04 -13.90 -2.89
C GLN A 59 -4.91 -12.55 -3.61
N PRO A 60 -4.48 -12.53 -4.88
CA PRO A 60 -4.49 -11.32 -5.70
C PRO A 60 -5.92 -10.80 -5.89
N PHE A 61 -6.11 -9.49 -5.87
CA PHE A 61 -7.36 -8.81 -6.14
C PHE A 61 -7.19 -7.72 -7.20
N SER A 62 -8.27 -7.37 -7.90
CA SER A 62 -8.21 -6.39 -8.98
C SER A 62 -8.07 -4.96 -8.46
N ALA A 63 -7.27 -4.14 -9.15
CA ALA A 63 -7.18 -2.69 -8.94
C ALA A 63 -8.25 -1.89 -9.72
N LYS A 64 -9.27 -2.56 -10.28
CA LYS A 64 -10.29 -1.92 -11.10
C LYS A 64 -11.02 -0.80 -10.36
N GLY A 65 -11.00 0.39 -10.96
CA GLY A 65 -11.60 1.61 -10.41
C GLY A 65 -10.84 2.23 -9.23
N LEU A 66 -9.67 1.70 -8.85
CA LEU A 66 -8.90 2.20 -7.72
C LEU A 66 -8.32 3.60 -7.98
N ALA A 67 -7.69 3.81 -9.14
CA ALA A 67 -7.14 5.12 -9.48
C ALA A 67 -8.22 6.21 -9.57
N GLU A 68 -9.41 5.86 -10.07
CA GLU A 68 -10.56 6.76 -10.10
C GLU A 68 -11.06 7.10 -8.69
N ALA A 69 -11.14 6.09 -7.81
CA ALA A 69 -11.54 6.28 -6.42
C ALA A 69 -10.56 7.17 -5.62
N LEU A 70 -9.28 7.18 -6.00
CA LEU A 70 -8.23 7.99 -5.37
C LEU A 70 -7.94 9.31 -6.10
N ALA A 71 -8.69 9.65 -7.15
CA ALA A 71 -8.38 10.79 -8.01
C ALA A 71 -8.30 12.10 -7.22
N ASP A 72 -9.30 12.35 -6.36
CA ASP A 72 -9.44 13.56 -5.54
C ASP A 72 -8.84 13.41 -4.13
N THR A 73 -8.16 12.30 -3.85
CA THR A 73 -7.48 12.08 -2.56
C THR A 73 -6.01 12.44 -2.70
N ASP A 74 -5.51 13.31 -1.83
CA ASP A 74 -4.09 13.56 -1.68
C ASP A 74 -3.50 12.73 -0.53
N TYR A 75 -2.19 12.53 -0.57
CA TYR A 75 -1.49 11.76 0.46
C TYR A 75 -1.72 12.37 1.86
N GLN A 76 -1.79 13.70 1.95
CA GLN A 76 -2.02 14.40 3.21
C GLN A 76 -3.39 14.09 3.81
N ASP A 77 -4.42 13.88 2.98
CA ASP A 77 -5.76 13.47 3.45
C ASP A 77 -5.73 12.09 4.13
N CYS A 78 -4.78 11.24 3.76
CA CYS A 78 -4.58 9.93 4.39
C CYS A 78 -3.85 10.02 5.74
N VAL A 79 -3.02 11.05 5.93
CA VAL A 79 -2.20 11.24 7.14
C VAL A 79 -2.93 12.05 8.20
N ASP A 80 -3.69 13.08 7.79
CA ASP A 80 -4.42 13.97 8.71
C ASP A 80 -5.61 13.28 9.42
N HIS A 81 -5.93 12.04 9.04
CA HIS A 81 -7.01 11.24 9.59
C HIS A 81 -6.55 9.96 10.31
N MET A 82 -5.25 9.80 10.56
CA MET A 82 -4.69 8.74 11.43
C MET A 82 -4.66 9.18 12.90
#